data_AF-Q1AV39-F1
#
_entry.id   AF-Q1AV39-F1
#
_cell.length_a   1.000
_cell.length_b   1.000
_cell.length_c   1.000
_cell.angle_alpha   90.00
_cell.angle_beta   90.00
_cell.angle_gamma   90.00
#
_symmetry.space_group_name_H-M   'P 1'
#
loop_
_entity.id
_entity.type
_entity.pdbx_description
1 polymer ?
#
loop_
_entity_poly.entity_id
_entity_poly.type
_entity_poly.pdbx_seq_one_letter_code
_entity_poly.pdbx_strand_id
1 'polypeptide(L)'
;MSLAGARPEALPAAGGPRLRREAEARLPTRFGEFRVVAYRDAVDGRAHLALVAGEVRGRGRVFAHIHRSCLLGEAFGSLGCGCGALLEGAMQRAQREGRGVIAYVARGGGAPASGAGCPKDGEGACAVGAAIFEDLGLRSVRLLPVGEVLGS
;
A
#
# COMPACT_ATOMS: atom_id res chain seq x y z
N MET A 1 17.33 27.25 -16.69
CA MET A 1 16.10 26.61 -16.17
C MET A 1 16.42 26.08 -14.79
N SER A 2 15.98 26.79 -13.75
CA SER A 2 16.37 26.51 -12.36
C SER A 2 15.53 25.35 -11.82
N LEU A 3 16.19 24.28 -11.38
CA LEU A 3 15.56 23.22 -10.60
C LEU A 3 15.25 23.79 -9.22
N ALA A 4 14.01 24.23 -9.01
CA ALA A 4 13.51 24.55 -7.69
C ALA A 4 13.62 23.29 -6.82
N GLY A 5 14.60 23.28 -5.92
CA GLY A 5 14.83 22.19 -4.99
C GLY A 5 13.56 21.91 -4.18
N ALA A 6 13.15 20.64 -4.16
CA ALA A 6 12.16 20.18 -3.21
C ALA A 6 12.69 20.52 -1.80
N ARG A 7 12.03 21.47 -1.12
CA ARG A 7 12.33 21.76 0.28
C ARG A 7 11.87 20.54 1.08
N PRO A 8 12.69 19.99 1.98
CA PRO A 8 12.21 18.94 2.86
C PRO A 8 11.07 19.52 3.71
N GLU A 9 9.83 19.09 3.45
CA GLU A 9 8.70 19.37 4.33
C GLU A 9 9.03 18.77 5.70
N ALA A 10 8.96 19.60 6.73
CA ALA A 10 9.25 19.21 8.10
C ALA A 10 8.41 18.00 8.50
N LEU A 11 9.06 17.00 9.10
CA LEU A 11 8.37 15.84 9.67
C LEU A 11 7.38 16.34 10.74
N PRO A 12 6.09 15.97 10.68
CA PRO A 12 5.09 16.50 11.59
C PRO A 12 5.40 16.15 13.04
N ALA A 13 5.02 17.05 13.95
CA ALA A 13 5.23 16.90 15.38
C ALA A 13 4.61 15.62 15.96
N ALA A 14 5.30 15.01 16.93
CA ALA A 14 4.87 13.83 17.65
C ALA A 14 3.53 14.08 18.37
N GLY A 15 2.45 13.48 17.86
CA GLY A 15 1.10 13.63 18.39
C GLY A 15 -0.04 13.52 17.36
N GLY A 16 0.29 13.49 16.06
CA GLY A 16 -0.69 13.31 14.96
C GLY A 16 -1.00 11.85 14.60
N PRO A 17 -2.00 11.61 13.72
CA PRO A 17 -2.31 10.28 13.21
C PRO A 17 -1.09 9.67 12.51
N ARG A 18 -0.89 8.36 12.67
CA ARG A 18 0.28 7.63 12.14
C ARG A 18 0.45 7.82 10.63
N LEU A 19 -0.66 7.87 9.88
CA LEU A 19 -0.66 8.12 8.44
C LEU A 19 -1.37 9.44 8.13
N ARG A 20 -0.79 10.25 7.26
CA ARG A 20 -1.40 11.48 6.72
C ARG A 20 -1.70 11.31 5.23
N ARG A 21 -2.93 11.54 4.78
CA ARG A 21 -3.25 11.63 3.35
C ARG A 21 -2.55 12.84 2.72
N GLU A 22 -1.82 12.62 1.64
CA GLU A 22 -1.10 13.69 0.91
C GLU A 22 -1.77 14.05 -0.41
N ALA A 23 -2.24 13.05 -1.15
CA ALA A 23 -2.79 13.25 -2.48
C ALA A 23 -3.75 12.13 -2.85
N GLU A 24 -4.59 12.41 -3.84
CA GLU A 24 -5.50 11.45 -4.43
C GLU A 24 -5.61 11.69 -5.94
N ALA A 25 -5.67 10.61 -6.72
CA ALA A 25 -5.80 10.70 -8.18
C ALA A 25 -6.58 9.50 -8.75
N ARG A 26 -7.01 9.64 -10.01
CA ARG A 26 -7.46 8.50 -10.81
C ARG A 26 -6.26 7.83 -11.46
N LEU A 27 -6.26 6.51 -11.44
CA LEU A 27 -5.21 5.66 -12.01
C LEU A 27 -5.86 4.66 -12.97
N PRO A 28 -5.98 5.00 -14.27
CA PRO A 28 -6.34 4.03 -15.28
C PRO A 28 -5.22 3.00 -15.42
N THR A 29 -5.56 1.72 -15.40
CA THR A 29 -4.59 0.61 -15.55
C THR A 29 -5.11 -0.43 -16.52
N ARG A 30 -4.23 -1.32 -17.00
CA ARG A 30 -4.65 -2.49 -17.79
C ARG A 30 -5.61 -3.44 -17.06
N PHE A 31 -5.72 -3.33 -15.73
CA PHE A 31 -6.61 -4.14 -14.92
C PHE A 31 -7.97 -3.46 -14.65
N GLY A 32 -8.10 -2.17 -14.98
CA GLY A 32 -9.26 -1.35 -14.72
C GLY A 32 -8.92 0.00 -14.06
N GLU A 33 -9.96 0.77 -13.76
CA GLU A 33 -9.87 2.09 -13.12
C GLU A 33 -9.70 1.98 -11.60
N PHE A 34 -8.66 2.61 -11.07
CA PHE A 34 -8.46 2.73 -9.62
C PHE A 34 -8.49 4.18 -9.18
N ARG A 35 -8.93 4.39 -7.95
CA ARG A 35 -8.65 5.61 -7.18
C ARG A 35 -7.41 5.34 -6.33
N VAL A 36 -6.35 6.11 -6.53
CA VAL A 36 -5.11 5.99 -5.75
C VAL A 36 -5.07 7.07 -4.69
N VAL A 37 -4.86 6.68 -3.43
CA VAL A 37 -4.67 7.61 -2.31
C VAL A 37 -3.24 7.45 -1.79
N ALA A 38 -2.50 8.55 -1.70
CA ALA A 38 -1.16 8.58 -1.15
C ALA A 38 -1.18 8.96 0.34
N TYR A 39 -0.41 8.22 1.13
CA TYR A 39 -0.24 8.43 2.56
C TYR A 39 1.23 8.63 2.89
N ARG A 40 1.53 9.54 3.81
CA ARG A 40 2.85 9.62 4.44
C ARG A 40 2.80 9.09 5.86
N ASP A 41 3.70 8.18 6.16
CA ASP A 41 3.92 7.67 7.52
C ASP A 41 4.68 8.71 8.34
N ALA A 42 4.12 9.10 9.48
CA ALA A 42 4.74 10.05 10.39
C ALA A 42 5.94 9.45 11.15
N VAL A 43 6.04 8.13 11.23
CA VAL A 43 7.09 7.41 11.96
C VAL A 43 8.39 7.37 11.18
N ASP A 44 8.34 6.96 9.91
CA ASP A 44 9.53 6.77 9.08
C ASP A 44 9.57 7.67 7.82
N GLY A 45 8.56 8.52 7.64
CA GLY A 45 8.46 9.47 6.53
C GLY A 45 8.14 8.81 5.19
N ARG A 46 7.93 7.48 5.12
CA ARG A 46 7.70 6.78 3.85
C ARG A 46 6.34 7.12 3.26
N ALA A 47 6.27 7.07 1.94
CA ALA A 47 5.02 7.14 1.21
C ALA A 47 4.44 5.73 1.02
N HIS A 48 3.17 5.56 1.33
CA HIS A 48 2.38 4.36 1.06
C HIS A 48 1.22 4.73 0.15
N LEU A 49 0.67 3.76 -0.58
CA LEU A 49 -0.47 3.98 -1.46
C LEU A 49 -1.62 3.05 -1.09
N ALA A 50 -2.84 3.50 -1.34
CA ALA A 50 -4.02 2.65 -1.41
C ALA A 50 -4.56 2.68 -2.83
N LEU A 51 -4.69 1.52 -3.46
CA LEU A 51 -5.41 1.35 -4.73
C LEU A 51 -6.83 0.89 -4.41
N VAL A 52 -7.82 1.71 -4.75
CA VAL A 52 -9.22 1.47 -4.44
C VAL A 52 -9.98 1.22 -5.74
N ALA A 53 -10.58 0.03 -5.86
CA ALA A 53 -11.54 -0.31 -6.91
C ALA A 53 -12.96 -0.11 -6.38
N GLY A 54 -13.78 0.67 -7.10
CA GLY A 54 -15.17 0.95 -6.74
C GLY A 54 -15.35 1.78 -5.46
N GLU A 55 -16.56 1.73 -4.89
CA GLU A 55 -16.92 2.43 -3.66
C GLU A 55 -16.83 1.50 -2.44
N VAL A 56 -15.99 1.86 -1.47
CA VAL A 56 -15.65 1.01 -0.31
C VAL A 56 -16.06 1.61 1.04
N ARG A 57 -16.37 2.91 1.10
CA ARG A 57 -16.67 3.59 2.36
C ARG A 57 -17.96 3.04 2.98
N GLY A 58 -17.90 2.71 4.26
CA GLY A 58 -19.04 2.15 5.00
C GLY A 58 -19.44 0.73 4.57
N ARG A 59 -18.67 0.08 3.69
CA ARG A 59 -18.92 -1.30 3.25
C ARG A 59 -18.19 -2.29 4.16
N GLY A 60 -18.75 -3.50 4.28
CA GLY A 60 -18.15 -4.62 4.99
C GLY A 60 -17.79 -5.76 4.03
N ARG A 61 -16.93 -6.66 4.50
CA ARG A 61 -16.40 -7.80 3.72
C ARG A 61 -15.77 -7.39 2.38
N VAL A 62 -15.20 -6.18 2.32
CA VAL A 62 -14.50 -5.67 1.13
C VAL A 62 -13.23 -6.49 0.94
N PHE A 63 -12.93 -6.89 -0.30
CA PHE A 63 -11.66 -7.55 -0.60
C PHE A 63 -10.51 -6.60 -0.25
N ALA A 64 -9.56 -7.09 0.55
CA ALA A 64 -8.38 -6.33 0.92
C ALA A 64 -7.11 -7.15 0.68
N HIS A 65 -6.07 -6.47 0.24
CA HIS A 65 -4.74 -7.05 0.08
C HIS A 65 -3.69 -6.07 0.61
N ILE A 66 -2.73 -6.57 1.38
CA ILE A 66 -1.58 -5.78 1.84
C ILE A 66 -0.38 -6.24 1.02
N HIS A 67 0.08 -5.36 0.15
CA HIS A 67 1.19 -5.62 -0.77
C HIS A 67 2.44 -4.90 -0.31
N ARG A 68 3.52 -5.62 -0.05
CA ARG A 68 4.83 -5.00 0.23
C ARG A 68 5.55 -4.72 -1.09
N SER A 69 5.96 -3.47 -1.30
CA SER A 69 6.59 -3.04 -2.55
C SER A 69 7.82 -3.89 -2.87
N CYS A 70 7.91 -4.39 -4.10
CA CYS A 70 9.02 -5.16 -4.62
C CYS A 70 9.36 -4.68 -6.04
N LEU A 71 10.28 -3.72 -6.14
CA LEU A 71 10.69 -3.14 -7.43
C LEU A 71 11.15 -4.22 -8.42
N LEU A 72 11.95 -5.18 -7.97
CA LEU A 72 12.47 -6.27 -8.82
C LEU A 72 11.35 -7.16 -9.36
N GLY A 73 10.37 -7.52 -8.53
CA GLY A 73 9.27 -8.40 -8.95
C GLY A 73 8.25 -7.68 -9.82
N GLU A 74 7.95 -6.42 -9.52
CA GLU A 74 6.83 -5.68 -10.12
C GLU A 74 7.23 -4.90 -11.37
N ALA A 75 8.37 -4.21 -11.33
CA ALA A 75 8.82 -3.38 -12.46
C ALA A 75 9.75 -4.15 -13.40
N PHE A 76 10.62 -5.00 -12.85
CA PHE A 76 11.60 -5.77 -13.62
C PHE A 76 11.18 -7.22 -13.90
N GLY A 77 10.03 -7.66 -13.40
CA GLY A 77 9.50 -9.01 -13.68
C GLY A 77 10.35 -10.15 -13.14
N SER A 78 11.07 -9.93 -12.03
CA SER A 78 11.93 -10.96 -11.43
C SER A 78 11.15 -12.22 -11.07
N LEU A 79 11.63 -13.36 -11.56
CA LEU A 79 11.07 -14.69 -11.28
C LEU A 79 11.45 -15.22 -9.89
N GLY A 80 12.29 -14.51 -9.14
CA GLY A 80 12.80 -14.97 -7.84
C GLY A 80 11.84 -14.83 -6.66
N CYS A 81 10.71 -14.12 -6.80
CA CYS A 81 9.82 -13.83 -5.66
C CYS A 81 8.31 -13.95 -5.92
N GLY A 82 7.85 -13.87 -7.18
CA GLY A 82 6.42 -13.89 -7.51
C GLY A 82 5.63 -12.62 -7.14
N CYS A 83 6.27 -11.59 -6.55
CA CYS A 83 5.57 -10.36 -6.10
C CYS A 83 4.83 -9.63 -7.23
N GLY A 84 5.38 -9.62 -8.46
CA GLY A 84 4.71 -9.06 -9.62
C GLY A 84 3.37 -9.74 -9.89
N ALA A 85 3.37 -11.07 -10.05
CA ALA A 85 2.17 -11.86 -10.26
C ALA A 85 1.14 -11.69 -9.12
N LEU A 86 1.60 -11.56 -7.88
CA LEU A 86 0.73 -11.31 -6.73
C LEU A 86 0.02 -9.95 -6.80
N LEU A 87 0.76 -8.87 -7.12
CA LEU A 87 0.17 -7.55 -7.27
C LEU A 87 -0.85 -7.53 -8.41
N GLU A 88 -0.50 -8.12 -9.54
CA GLU A 88 -1.38 -8.21 -10.71
C GLU A 88 -2.66 -8.99 -10.37
N GLY A 89 -2.54 -10.15 -9.72
CA GLY A 89 -3.68 -10.95 -9.28
C GLY A 89 -4.58 -10.19 -8.31
N ALA A 90 -3.99 -9.46 -7.35
CA ALA A 90 -4.75 -8.63 -6.42
C ALA A 90 -5.52 -7.50 -7.14
N MET A 91 -4.89 -6.83 -8.11
CA MET A 91 -5.54 -5.77 -8.90
C MET A 91 -6.69 -6.33 -9.75
N GLN A 92 -6.48 -7.46 -10.43
CA GLN A 92 -7.53 -8.13 -11.20
C GLN A 92 -8.69 -8.56 -10.31
N ARG A 93 -8.40 -9.12 -9.13
CA ARG A 93 -9.42 -9.56 -8.18
C ARG A 93 -10.24 -8.39 -7.63
N ALA A 94 -9.57 -7.31 -7.22
CA ALA A 94 -10.24 -6.10 -6.74
C ALA A 94 -11.23 -5.54 -7.77
N GLN A 95 -10.85 -5.56 -9.05
CA GLN A 95 -11.68 -5.11 -10.17
C GLN A 95 -12.83 -6.08 -10.46
N ARG A 96 -12.55 -7.40 -10.47
CA ARG A 96 -13.56 -8.45 -10.64
C ARG A 96 -14.66 -8.38 -9.59
N GLU A 97 -14.30 -8.09 -8.33
CA GLU A 97 -15.28 -7.94 -7.25
C GLU A 97 -15.98 -6.57 -7.26
N GLY A 98 -15.51 -5.60 -8.04
CA GLY A 98 -16.04 -4.24 -8.13
C GLY A 98 -15.91 -3.41 -6.85
N ARG A 99 -15.30 -3.97 -5.80
CA ARG A 99 -15.04 -3.33 -4.50
C ARG A 99 -13.82 -3.97 -3.84
N GLY A 100 -12.70 -3.27 -3.87
CA GLY A 100 -11.47 -3.79 -3.31
C GLY A 100 -10.47 -2.72 -2.95
N VAL A 101 -9.61 -3.02 -1.98
CA VAL A 101 -8.52 -2.14 -1.57
C VAL A 101 -7.21 -2.90 -1.54
N ILE A 102 -6.18 -2.35 -2.17
CA ILE A 102 -4.80 -2.85 -2.07
C ILE A 102 -3.99 -1.79 -1.35
N ALA A 103 -3.54 -2.10 -0.13
CA ALA A 103 -2.57 -1.27 0.59
C ALA A 103 -1.16 -1.61 0.08
N TYR A 104 -0.59 -0.73 -0.74
CA TYR A 104 0.76 -0.84 -1.27
C TYR A 104 1.74 -0.15 -0.31
N VAL A 105 2.40 -0.96 0.49
CA VAL A 105 3.29 -0.53 1.58
C VAL A 105 4.73 -0.54 1.08
N ALA A 106 5.32 0.64 0.98
CA ALA A 106 6.75 0.81 0.71
C ALA A 106 7.60 -0.04 1.67
N ARG A 107 8.49 -0.85 1.08
CA ARG A 107 9.43 -1.69 1.81
C ARG A 107 10.48 -0.81 2.50
N GLY A 108 10.82 -1.18 3.73
CA GLY A 108 11.99 -0.67 4.43
C GLY A 108 13.26 -0.78 3.60
N GLY A 109 14.03 0.32 3.51
CA GLY A 109 15.41 0.36 3.05
C GLY A 109 16.24 0.95 4.20
N GLY A 110 17.33 0.29 4.59
CA GLY A 110 18.00 0.50 5.88
C GLY A 110 19.06 1.61 5.92
N ALA A 111 19.30 2.09 7.14
CA ALA A 111 20.65 2.38 7.63
C ALA A 111 21.13 1.16 8.46
N PRO A 112 22.44 0.90 8.64
CA PRO A 112 22.89 -0.06 9.65
C PRO A 112 22.39 0.43 11.02
N ALA A 113 21.55 -0.37 11.67
CA ALA A 113 21.34 -0.20 13.09
C ALA A 113 22.67 -0.48 13.78
N SER A 114 23.37 0.57 14.21
CA SER A 114 24.37 0.44 15.25
C SER A 114 23.64 -0.01 16.52
N GLY A 115 23.56 -1.33 16.73
CA GLY A 115 23.09 -1.95 17.97
C GLY A 115 21.75 -2.72 17.84
N ALA A 116 21.79 -3.99 18.25
CA ALA A 116 20.66 -4.91 18.47
C ALA A 116 19.79 -5.24 17.23
N GLY A 117 20.26 -6.23 16.47
CA GLY A 117 19.57 -6.81 15.32
C GLY A 117 18.23 -7.47 15.66
N CYS A 118 17.18 -6.93 15.06
CA CYS A 118 15.98 -7.64 14.63
C CYS A 118 15.21 -6.76 13.62
N PRO A 119 15.18 -7.06 12.30
CA PRO A 119 14.29 -6.37 11.36
C PRO A 119 12.84 -6.81 11.61
N LYS A 120 12.04 -5.94 12.26
CA LYS A 120 10.62 -6.16 12.57
C LYS A 120 9.71 -5.89 11.35
N ASP A 121 10.10 -6.40 10.18
CA ASP A 121 9.55 -5.97 8.88
C ASP A 121 8.20 -6.65 8.53
N GLY A 122 7.71 -7.53 9.39
CA GLY A 122 6.43 -8.24 9.24
C GLY A 122 5.25 -7.53 9.91
N GLU A 123 5.47 -6.92 11.08
CA GLU A 123 4.41 -6.32 11.89
C GLU A 123 4.00 -4.93 11.38
N GLY A 124 4.97 -4.17 10.86
CA GLY A 124 4.75 -2.82 10.35
C GLY A 124 3.83 -2.75 9.13
N ALA A 125 3.93 -3.71 8.20
CA ALA A 125 3.11 -3.69 6.98
C ALA A 125 1.62 -3.94 7.27
N CYS A 126 1.32 -4.87 8.19
CA CYS A 126 -0.05 -5.11 8.64
C CYS A 126 -0.63 -3.88 9.36
N ALA A 127 0.16 -3.22 10.22
CA ALA A 127 -0.27 -2.01 10.91
C ALA A 127 -0.52 -0.83 9.96
N VAL A 128 0.34 -0.62 8.96
CA VAL A 128 0.12 0.37 7.89
C VAL A 128 -1.16 0.04 7.11
N GLY A 129 -1.34 -1.22 6.69
CA GLY A 129 -2.52 -1.64 5.95
C GLY A 129 -3.81 -1.43 6.75
N ALA A 130 -3.82 -1.79 8.03
CA ALA A 130 -4.96 -1.56 8.92
C ALA A 130 -5.31 -0.06 9.03
N ALA A 131 -4.31 0.79 9.27
CA ALA A 131 -4.50 2.24 9.35
C ALA A 131 -5.06 2.84 8.05
N ILE A 132 -4.61 2.35 6.89
CA ILE A 132 -5.18 2.72 5.59
C ILE A 132 -6.66 2.32 5.50
N PHE A 133 -7.00 1.08 5.88
CA PHE A 133 -8.38 0.59 5.79
C PHE A 133 -9.34 1.34 6.72
N GLU A 134 -8.89 1.67 7.93
CA GLU A 134 -9.64 2.49 8.88
C GLU A 134 -9.90 3.90 8.33
N ASP A 135 -8.85 4.56 7.81
CA ASP A 135 -8.97 5.89 7.21
C ASP A 135 -9.88 5.90 5.97
N LEU A 136 -9.88 4.83 5.18
CA LEU A 136 -10.81 4.66 4.05
C LEU A 136 -12.26 4.37 4.51
N GLY A 137 -12.48 4.13 5.81
CA GLY A 137 -13.81 3.94 6.40
C GLY A 137 -14.42 2.57 6.11
N LEU A 138 -13.60 1.52 5.97
CA LEU A 138 -14.08 0.16 5.79
C LEU A 138 -14.65 -0.38 7.12
N ARG A 139 -15.82 -1.03 7.09
CA ARG A 139 -16.40 -1.66 8.28
C ARG A 139 -15.77 -3.01 8.60
N SER A 140 -15.41 -3.76 7.57
CA SER A 140 -14.68 -5.02 7.68
C SER A 140 -14.04 -5.39 6.35
N VAL A 141 -12.91 -6.09 6.43
CA VAL A 141 -12.15 -6.56 5.27
C VAL A 141 -12.19 -8.07 5.16
N ARG A 142 -12.02 -8.57 3.95
CA ARG A 142 -11.75 -9.97 3.65
C ARG A 142 -10.36 -10.07 3.06
N LEU A 143 -9.43 -10.55 3.88
CA LEU A 143 -8.07 -10.90 3.47
C LEU A 143 -8.09 -12.34 2.92
N LEU A 144 -7.53 -12.52 1.73
CA LEU A 144 -7.40 -13.85 1.13
C LEU A 144 -5.96 -14.34 1.24
N PRO A 145 -5.74 -15.66 1.44
CA PRO A 145 -4.41 -16.22 1.34
C PRO A 145 -3.88 -16.10 -0.10
N VAL A 146 -2.56 -16.09 -0.22
CA VAL A 146 -1.86 -15.89 -1.51
C VAL A 146 -2.40 -16.77 -2.64
N GLY A 147 -2.63 -18.06 -2.38
CA GLY A 147 -3.15 -18.99 -3.39
C GLY A 147 -4.54 -18.61 -3.93
N GLU A 148 -5.40 -18.03 -3.09
CA GLU A 148 -6.74 -17.59 -3.49
C GLU A 148 -6.75 -16.23 -4.21
N VAL A 149 -5.73 -15.39 -3.96
CA VAL A 149 -5.54 -14.14 -4.71
C VAL A 149 -5.15 -14.43 -6.15
N LEU A 150 -4.34 -15.46 -6.38
CA LEU A 150 -3.91 -15.91 -7.70
C LEU A 150 -4.95 -16.80 -8.40
N GLY A 151 -5.88 -17.38 -7.65
CA GLY A 151 -6.98 -18.20 -8.17
C GLY A 151 -8.03 -17.36 -8.89
N SER A 152 -8.27 -17.68 -10.16
CA SER A 152 -9.31 -17.12 -11.03
C SER A 152 -10.72 -17.43 -10.51
#